data_AF-A0A6I7N8U0-F1
#
_entry.id   AF-A0A6I7N8U0-F1
#
_cell.length_a   1.000
_cell.length_b   1.000
_cell.length_c   1.000
_cell.angle_alpha   90.00
_cell.angle_beta   90.00
_cell.angle_gamma   90.00
#
_symmetry.space_group_name_H-M   'P 1'
#
loop_
_entity.id
_entity.type
_entity.pdbx_description
1 polymer ?
#
loop_
_entity_poly.entity_id
_entity_poly.type
_entity_poly.pdbx_seq_one_letter_code
_entity_poly.pdbx_strand_id
1 'polypeptide(L)'
;DDSVDYPDYVHPLCEAIEKGEFEQGILICGSGNGVAITANKHQDIRAALCWNEELAVLARQHNDANVIALPARFIPYNLAENMVKTFLNTDFEGGRHLNRVEKIACK
;
A
#
# COMPACT_ATOMS: atom_id res chain seq x y z
N ASP A 1 23.02 11.08 -4.71
CA ASP A 1 21.96 11.46 -5.65
C ASP A 1 22.09 10.63 -6.92
N ASP A 2 21.86 9.33 -6.77
CA ASP A 2 21.88 8.41 -7.90
C ASP A 2 20.46 7.90 -8.15
N SER A 3 20.13 7.74 -9.43
CA SER A 3 18.92 7.04 -9.82
C SER A 3 18.97 5.62 -9.27
N VAL A 4 17.84 5.16 -8.75
CA VAL A 4 17.68 3.79 -8.26
C VAL A 4 16.43 3.19 -8.86
N ASP A 5 16.40 1.86 -8.93
CA ASP A 5 15.27 1.11 -9.45
C ASP A 5 14.31 0.78 -8.30
N TYR A 6 13.09 1.30 -8.38
CA TYR A 6 12.10 1.11 -7.32
C TYR A 6 11.82 -0.36 -6.94
N PRO A 7 11.90 -1.38 -7.85
CA PRO A 7 11.68 -2.76 -7.45
C PRO A 7 12.64 -3.25 -6.38
N ASP A 8 13.89 -2.81 -6.40
CA ASP A 8 14.94 -3.25 -5.47
C ASP A 8 14.62 -2.90 -4.01
N TYR A 9 13.76 -1.90 -3.79
CA TYR A 9 13.29 -1.47 -2.48
C TYR A 9 11.90 -2.03 -2.15
N VAL A 10 11.09 -2.31 -3.17
CA VAL A 10 9.74 -2.84 -3.00
C VAL A 10 9.76 -4.32 -2.62
N HIS A 11 10.60 -5.13 -3.28
CA HIS A 11 10.66 -6.57 -2.99
C HIS A 11 11.03 -6.87 -1.53
N PRO A 12 12.07 -6.26 -0.93
CA PRO A 12 12.41 -6.51 0.48
C PRO A 12 11.29 -6.14 1.46
N LEU A 13 10.58 -5.03 1.23
CA LEU A 13 9.44 -4.65 2.07
C LEU A 13 8.31 -5.69 1.98
N CYS A 14 7.98 -6.11 0.75
CA CYS A 14 6.93 -7.10 0.53
C CYS A 14 7.30 -8.43 1.19
N GLU A 15 8.52 -8.92 0.98
CA GLU A 15 8.99 -10.16 1.60
C GLU A 15 8.95 -10.11 3.12
N ALA A 16 9.31 -8.99 3.74
CA ALA A 16 9.26 -8.82 5.18
C ALA A 16 7.82 -8.86 5.72
N ILE A 17 6.86 -8.29 4.98
CA ILE A 17 5.43 -8.37 5.32
C ILE A 17 4.92 -9.81 5.16
N GLU A 18 5.26 -10.49 4.06
CA GLU A 18 4.86 -11.89 3.83
C GLU A 18 5.46 -12.86 4.86
N LYS A 19 6.67 -12.57 5.37
CA LYS A 19 7.30 -13.31 6.48
C LYS A 19 6.71 -12.97 7.86
N GLY A 20 5.83 -11.97 7.94
CA GLY A 20 5.24 -11.49 9.19
C GLY A 20 6.22 -10.70 10.08
N GLU A 21 7.32 -10.20 9.53
CA GLU A 21 8.25 -9.32 10.25
C GLU A 21 7.63 -7.92 10.46
N PHE A 22 6.79 -7.50 9.52
CA PHE A 22 5.98 -6.29 9.59
C PHE A 22 4.54 -6.58 9.19
N GLU A 23 3.59 -5.83 9.75
CA GLU A 23 2.17 -5.98 9.42
C GLU A 23 1.76 -5.08 8.24
N GLN A 24 2.42 -3.92 8.10
CA GLN A 24 2.07 -2.91 7.11
C GLN A 24 3.31 -2.22 6.53
N GLY A 25 3.17 -1.67 5.33
CA GLY A 25 4.25 -0.98 4.61
C GLY A 25 3.84 0.35 3.98
N ILE A 26 4.83 1.22 3.78
CA ILE A 26 4.68 2.51 3.11
C ILE A 26 5.68 2.56 1.96
N LEU A 27 5.18 2.81 0.74
CA LEU A 27 5.99 2.92 -0.46
C LEU A 27 5.85 4.32 -1.06
N ILE A 28 6.96 4.89 -1.49
CA ILE A 28 7.00 6.25 -2.04
C ILE A 28 7.78 6.23 -3.34
N CYS A 29 7.19 6.73 -4.42
CA CYS A 29 7.94 7.08 -5.63
C CYS A 29 7.29 8.27 -6.34
N GLY A 30 7.86 8.72 -7.45
CA GLY A 30 7.41 9.93 -8.13
C GLY A 30 5.89 9.96 -8.39
N SER A 31 5.34 8.91 -8.98
CA SER A 31 3.89 8.77 -9.25
C SER A 31 3.18 7.72 -8.39
N GLY A 32 3.90 7.02 -7.51
CA GLY A 32 3.39 5.88 -6.74
C GLY A 32 3.03 4.63 -7.56
N ASN A 33 2.87 4.72 -8.89
CA ASN A 33 2.44 3.61 -9.73
C ASN A 33 3.47 2.46 -9.79
N GLY A 34 4.75 2.77 -10.05
CA GLY A 34 5.77 1.74 -10.20
C GLY A 34 5.92 0.87 -8.96
N VAL A 35 5.90 1.51 -7.78
CA VAL A 35 5.99 0.80 -6.50
C VAL A 35 4.73 -0.01 -6.21
N ALA A 36 3.53 0.52 -6.48
CA ALA A 36 2.28 -0.21 -6.28
C ALA A 36 2.15 -1.41 -7.23
N ILE A 37 2.50 -1.24 -8.52
CA ILE A 37 2.45 -2.32 -9.51
C ILE A 37 3.42 -3.44 -9.14
N THR A 38 4.62 -3.10 -8.66
CA THR A 38 5.62 -4.09 -8.24
C THR A 38 5.20 -4.81 -6.98
N ALA A 39 4.71 -4.07 -5.98
CA ALA A 39 4.25 -4.63 -4.71
C ALA A 39 3.12 -5.65 -4.94
N ASN A 40 2.14 -5.32 -5.78
CA ASN A 40 1.02 -6.20 -6.12
C ASN A 40 1.39 -7.40 -7.02
N LYS A 41 2.68 -7.66 -7.27
CA LYS A 41 3.15 -8.96 -7.79
C LYS A 41 3.40 -10.00 -6.70
N HIS A 42 3.50 -9.56 -5.46
CA HIS A 42 3.55 -10.41 -4.28
C HIS A 42 2.13 -10.77 -3.87
N GLN A 43 1.88 -12.06 -3.69
CA GLN A 43 0.52 -12.60 -3.67
C GLN A 43 -0.26 -12.15 -2.43
N ASP A 44 0.42 -12.00 -1.31
CA ASP A 44 -0.20 -11.61 -0.03
C ASP A 44 -0.15 -10.08 0.19
N ILE A 45 0.40 -9.33 -0.77
CA ILE A 45 0.47 -7.88 -0.72
C ILE A 45 -0.72 -7.24 -1.44
N ARG A 46 -1.31 -6.25 -0.77
CA ARG A 46 -2.41 -5.42 -1.26
C ARG A 46 -1.97 -3.96 -1.13
N ALA A 47 -1.22 -3.49 -2.12
CA ALA A 47 -0.72 -2.13 -2.18
C ALA A 47 -1.75 -1.18 -2.83
N ALA A 48 -2.18 -0.16 -2.08
CA ALA A 48 -3.12 0.84 -2.53
C ALA A 48 -2.42 2.17 -2.86
N LEU A 49 -2.58 2.66 -4.09
CA LEU A 49 -2.13 4.00 -4.47
C LEU A 49 -3.15 5.03 -3.99
N CYS A 50 -2.75 5.89 -3.05
CA CYS A 50 -3.63 6.89 -2.43
C CYS A 50 -3.12 8.31 -2.72
N TRP A 51 -4.05 9.22 -3.03
CA TRP A 51 -3.76 10.65 -3.25
C TRP A 51 -4.72 11.58 -2.51
N ASN A 52 -5.58 11.03 -1.64
CA ASN A 52 -6.39 11.76 -0.66
C ASN A 52 -6.69 10.85 0.55
N GLU A 53 -7.16 11.44 1.65
CA GLU A 53 -7.41 10.72 2.91
C GLU A 53 -8.56 9.71 2.80
N GLU A 54 -9.60 10.00 2.01
CA GLU A 54 -10.71 9.06 1.78
C GLU A 54 -10.22 7.75 1.16
N LEU A 55 -9.34 7.82 0.16
CA LEU A 55 -8.74 6.63 -0.44
C LEU A 55 -7.86 5.86 0.54
N ALA A 56 -7.18 6.53 1.48
CA ALA A 56 -6.40 5.86 2.52
C ALA A 56 -7.30 5.09 3.51
N VAL A 57 -8.44 5.68 3.89
CA VAL A 57 -9.48 5.00 4.69
C VAL A 57 -10.02 3.79 3.93
N LEU A 58 -10.50 3.99 2.70
CA LEU A 58 -11.15 2.95 1.91
C LEU A 58 -10.17 1.83 1.51
N ALA A 59 -8.87 2.14 1.34
CA ALA A 59 -7.84 1.14 1.15
C ALA A 59 -7.82 0.13 2.30
N ARG A 60 -7.90 0.59 3.55
CA ARG A 60 -7.98 -0.26 4.74
C ARG A 60 -9.36 -0.90 4.88
N GLN A 61 -10.40 -0.10 4.98
CA GLN A 61 -11.77 -0.55 5.28
C GLN A 61 -12.29 -1.59 4.29
N HIS A 62 -12.06 -1.38 2.98
CA HIS A 62 -12.68 -2.20 1.94
C HIS A 62 -11.77 -3.25 1.32
N ASN A 63 -10.45 -3.03 1.36
CA ASN A 63 -9.50 -3.88 0.63
C ASN A 63 -8.49 -4.55 1.57
N ASP A 64 -8.56 -4.27 2.87
CA ASP A 64 -7.59 -4.68 3.86
C ASP A 64 -6.15 -4.47 3.35
N ALA A 65 -5.88 -3.32 2.75
CA ALA A 65 -4.58 -3.02 2.17
C ALA A 65 -3.51 -3.06 3.28
N ASN A 66 -2.45 -3.83 3.08
CA ASN A 66 -1.30 -3.88 3.99
C ASN A 66 -0.16 -2.96 3.52
N VAL A 67 -0.25 -2.38 2.33
CA VAL A 67 0.71 -1.39 1.86
C VAL A 67 0.01 -0.14 1.31
N ILE A 68 0.47 1.04 1.69
CA ILE A 68 0.08 2.31 1.06
C ILE A 68 1.20 2.82 0.14
N ALA A 69 0.85 3.17 -1.09
CA ALA A 69 1.74 3.78 -2.06
C ALA A 69 1.41 5.27 -2.24
N LEU A 70 2.43 6.13 -2.18
CA LEU A 70 2.29 7.58 -2.19
C LEU A 70 2.94 8.21 -3.44
N PRO A 71 2.21 9.05 -4.20
CA PRO A 71 2.71 9.73 -5.40
C PRO A 71 3.43 11.04 -5.04
N ALA A 72 4.70 10.97 -4.64
CA ALA A 72 5.45 12.10 -4.07
C ALA A 72 5.50 13.39 -4.92
N ARG A 73 5.35 13.30 -6.25
CA ARG A 73 5.34 14.47 -7.14
C ARG A 73 3.96 15.13 -7.26
N PHE A 74 2.90 14.53 -6.71
CA PHE A 74 1.50 14.93 -6.94
C PHE A 74 0.75 15.35 -5.69
N ILE A 75 1.33 15.17 -4.51
CA ILE A 75 0.71 15.52 -3.24
C ILE A 75 1.69 16.29 -2.34
N PRO A 76 1.20 17.22 -1.50
CA PRO A 76 2.04 17.89 -0.52
C PRO A 76 2.35 16.95 0.66
N TYR A 77 3.47 17.20 1.35
CA TYR A 77 3.94 16.37 2.47
C TYR A 77 2.89 16.22 3.59
N ASN A 78 2.21 17.31 3.96
CA ASN A 78 1.19 17.26 5.02
C ASN A 78 0.03 16.31 4.67
N LEU A 79 -0.39 16.28 3.40
CA LEU A 79 -1.41 15.34 2.94
C LEU A 79 -0.86 13.90 2.95
N ALA A 80 0.37 13.69 2.51
CA ALA A 80 1.02 12.38 2.57
C ALA A 80 1.11 11.85 4.02
N GLU A 81 1.52 12.70 4.96
CA GLU A 81 1.60 12.36 6.38
C GLU A 81 0.23 12.03 6.98
N ASN A 82 -0.80 12.81 6.67
CA ASN A 82 -2.16 12.53 7.10
C ASN A 82 -2.67 11.20 6.55
N MET A 83 -2.49 10.94 5.25
CA MET A 83 -2.90 9.67 4.64
C MET A 83 -2.23 8.47 5.29
N VAL A 84 -0.94 8.57 5.60
CA VAL A 84 -0.21 7.52 6.32
C VAL A 84 -0.81 7.30 7.71
N LYS A 85 -1.02 8.37 8.49
CA LYS A 85 -1.64 8.26 9.82
C LYS A 85 -3.02 7.61 9.72
N THR A 86 -3.85 8.06 8.78
CA THR A 86 -5.18 7.49 8.54
C THR A 86 -5.11 6.02 8.17
N PHE A 87 -4.23 5.63 7.25
CA PHE A 87 -4.03 4.24 6.85
C PHE A 87 -3.58 3.34 8.01
N LEU A 88 -2.64 3.79 8.84
CA LEU A 88 -2.13 3.01 9.97
C LEU A 88 -3.15 2.88 11.12
N ASN A 89 -4.12 3.81 11.23
CA ASN A 89 -5.12 3.82 12.31
C ASN A 89 -6.51 3.40 11.85
N THR A 90 -6.67 2.89 10.61
CA THR A 90 -7.96 2.44 10.09
C THR A 90 -8.01 0.92 10.06
N ASP A 91 -9.00 0.37 10.78
CA ASP A 91 -9.28 -1.06 10.82
C ASP A 91 -10.01 -1.54 9.56
N PHE A 92 -9.83 -2.82 9.25
CA PHE A 92 -10.58 -3.47 8.18
C PHE A 92 -12.04 -3.74 8.60
N GLU A 93 -13.01 -3.43 7.73
CA GLU A 93 -14.43 -3.61 8.05
C GLU A 93 -14.90 -5.08 7.96
N GLY A 94 -14.16 -5.94 7.26
CA GLY A 94 -14.58 -7.31 7.04
C GLY A 94 -15.91 -7.42 6.29
N GLY A 95 -16.80 -8.30 6.76
CA GLY A 95 -18.12 -8.51 6.17
C GLY A 95 -18.06 -8.82 4.66
N ARG A 96 -18.80 -8.05 3.84
CA ARG A 96 -18.84 -8.23 2.39
C ARG A 96 -17.48 -8.02 1.70
N HIS A 97 -16.56 -7.31 2.34
CA HIS A 97 -15.26 -6.97 1.80
C HIS A 97 -14.29 -8.15 1.90
N LEU A 98 -14.38 -8.94 2.97
CA LEU A 98 -13.54 -10.13 3.15
C LEU A 98 -13.68 -11.10 1.97
N ASN A 99 -14.91 -11.37 1.54
CA ASN A 99 -15.20 -12.22 0.37
C ASN A 99 -14.54 -11.72 -0.93
N ARG A 100 -14.25 -10.42 -1.05
CA ARG A 100 -13.58 -9.83 -2.21
C ARG A 100 -12.07 -9.94 -2.06
N VAL A 101 -11.55 -9.63 -0.87
CA VAL A 101 -10.13 -9.76 -0.52
C VAL A 101 -9.64 -11.20 -0.78
N GLU A 102 -10.40 -12.21 -0.35
CA GLU A 102 -10.07 -13.63 -0.55
C GLU A 102 -10.06 -14.09 -2.02
N LYS A 103 -10.54 -13.24 -2.94
CA LYS A 103 -10.56 -13.48 -4.40
C LYS A 103 -9.48 -12.70 -5.15
N ILE A 104 -8.72 -11.82 -4.49
CA ILE A 104 -7.67 -11.03 -5.15
C ILE A 104 -6.53 -11.93 -5.60
N ALA A 105 -6.10 -12.83 -4.72
CA ALA A 105 -5.03 -13.79 -4.97
C ALA A 105 -5.34 -14.64 -6.22
N CYS A 106 -4.42 -14.64 -7.19
CA CYS A 106 -4.44 -15.57 -8.32
C CYS A 106 -4.27 -17.02 -7.81
N LYS A 107 -5.32 -17.84 -7.91
CA LYS A 107 -5.31 -19.27 -7.54
C LYS A 107 -4.98 -20.16 -8.71
#